data_AF-A0A285MA38-F1
#
_entry.id   AF-A0A285MA38-F1
#
_cell.length_a   1.000
_cell.length_b   1.000
_cell.length_c   1.000
_cell.angle_alpha   90.00
_cell.angle_beta   90.00
_cell.angle_gamma   90.00
#
_symmetry.space_group_name_H-M   'P 1'
#
loop_
_entity.id
_entity.type
_entity.pdbx_description
1 polymer ?
#
loop_
_entity_poly.entity_id
_entity_poly.type
_entity_poly.pdbx_seq_one_letter_code
_entity_poly.pdbx_strand_id
1 'polypeptide(L)'
;MDMDVSIDHALLEAAALQRIGDPPAITRPFFDADAGFAAMKESNQKQIASLRASLDKYERDGQMILHSLDTAFSEHELSGQHISSLNRLVEIIEDRADKYVALYRKSQKEVSTLVKECRRLSPAHASDLKADFDVVLGLYKREIDVILIYADGVRFLRGKHDPTNKVIAKTNSPQDTVSFLEALMD
;
A
#
# COMPACT_ATOMS: atom_id res chain seq x y z
N MET A 1 -6.08 -21.51 -27.49
CA MET A 1 -6.19 -21.13 -26.07
C MET A 1 -6.86 -19.78 -26.07
N ASP A 2 -8.04 -19.70 -25.45
CA ASP A 2 -9.05 -18.65 -25.65
C ASP A 2 -8.62 -17.26 -25.19
N MET A 3 -9.01 -16.24 -25.95
CA MET A 3 -8.74 -14.80 -25.74
C MET A 3 -9.15 -14.27 -24.35
N ASP A 4 -10.13 -14.89 -23.69
CA ASP A 4 -10.60 -14.48 -22.35
C ASP A 4 -9.69 -14.96 -21.21
N VAL A 5 -8.91 -16.04 -21.41
CA VAL A 5 -8.22 -16.72 -20.31
C VAL A 5 -7.03 -15.92 -19.78
N SER A 6 -6.32 -15.18 -20.65
CA SER A 6 -5.17 -14.36 -20.25
C SER A 6 -5.59 -13.12 -19.44
N ILE A 7 -6.64 -12.43 -19.89
CA ILE A 7 -7.21 -11.28 -19.18
C ILE A 7 -7.81 -11.70 -17.84
N ASP A 8 -8.60 -12.76 -17.81
CA ASP A 8 -9.19 -13.27 -16.57
C ASP A 8 -8.13 -13.72 -15.57
N HIS A 9 -7.04 -14.33 -16.04
CA HIS A 9 -5.91 -14.70 -15.19
C HIS A 9 -5.22 -13.47 -14.58
N ALA A 10 -4.93 -12.44 -15.38
CA ALA A 10 -4.31 -11.21 -14.88
C ALA A 10 -5.22 -10.47 -13.87
N LEU A 11 -6.54 -10.46 -14.10
CA LEU A 11 -7.52 -9.89 -13.17
C LEU A 11 -7.61 -10.69 -11.86
N LEU A 12 -7.50 -12.02 -11.93
CA LEU A 12 -7.45 -12.91 -10.77
C LEU A 12 -6.18 -12.67 -9.93
N GLU A 13 -5.02 -12.54 -10.58
CA GLU A 13 -3.75 -12.22 -9.90
C GLU A 13 -3.82 -10.85 -9.21
N ALA A 14 -4.38 -9.84 -9.89
CA ALA A 14 -4.63 -8.52 -9.32
C ALA A 14 -5.53 -8.58 -8.07
N ALA A 15 -6.61 -9.34 -8.13
CA ALA A 15 -7.51 -9.54 -7.00
C ALA A 15 -6.83 -10.31 -5.85
N ALA A 16 -5.94 -11.26 -6.15
CA ALA A 16 -5.20 -12.01 -5.14
C ALA A 16 -4.21 -11.13 -4.37
N LEU A 17 -3.49 -10.21 -5.02
CA LEU A 17 -2.59 -9.26 -4.36
C LEU A 17 -3.32 -8.39 -3.31
N GLN A 18 -4.60 -8.09 -3.54
CA GLN A 18 -5.41 -7.29 -2.62
C GLN A 18 -5.82 -8.04 -1.33
N ARG A 19 -5.64 -9.36 -1.27
CA ARG A 19 -5.96 -10.18 -0.09
C ARG A 19 -4.79 -10.38 0.89
N ILE A 20 -3.56 -10.01 0.53
CA ILE A 20 -2.35 -10.53 1.19
C ILE A 20 -1.81 -9.67 2.35
N GLY A 21 -2.22 -8.40 2.50
CA GLY A 21 -1.69 -7.55 3.57
C GLY A 21 -2.74 -7.22 4.61
N ASP A 22 -2.71 -7.86 5.77
CA ASP A 22 -3.06 -7.13 6.98
C ASP A 22 -1.80 -6.35 7.39
N PRO A 23 -1.91 -5.04 7.72
CA PRO A 23 -0.76 -4.32 8.24
C PRO A 23 -0.31 -5.01 9.53
N PRO A 24 1.00 -5.19 9.75
CA PRO A 24 1.45 -5.82 10.98
C PRO A 24 0.99 -4.97 12.15
N ALA A 25 0.33 -5.64 13.08
CA ALA A 25 -0.08 -5.07 14.34
C ALA A 25 1.14 -4.39 14.96
N ILE A 26 1.04 -3.07 15.17
CA ILE A 26 1.96 -2.38 16.06
C ILE A 26 1.73 -3.01 17.43
N THR A 27 2.57 -3.97 17.79
CA THR A 27 2.64 -4.49 19.14
C THR A 27 2.99 -3.30 20.02
N ARG A 28 2.05 -2.92 20.88
CA ARG A 28 2.25 -1.87 21.89
C ARG A 28 3.61 -2.10 22.53
N PRO A 29 4.46 -1.07 22.65
CA PRO A 29 5.58 -1.15 23.56
C PRO A 29 4.97 -1.27 24.96
N PHE A 30 4.82 -2.50 25.42
CA PHE A 30 4.80 -2.76 26.83
C PHE A 30 6.23 -2.49 27.28
N PHE A 31 6.40 -1.52 28.18
CA PHE A 31 7.48 -1.63 29.15
C PHE A 31 7.17 -2.90 29.95
N ASP A 32 7.55 -4.06 29.42
CA ASP A 32 7.67 -5.23 30.25
C ASP A 32 8.84 -4.90 31.17
N ALA A 33 8.55 -4.73 32.46
CA ALA A 33 9.55 -4.30 33.44
C ALA A 33 10.77 -5.25 33.49
N ASP A 34 10.61 -6.46 32.94
CA ASP A 34 11.59 -7.53 32.94
C ASP A 34 12.45 -7.60 31.65
N ALA A 35 12.01 -7.03 30.53
CA ALA A 35 12.79 -6.98 29.28
C ALA A 35 13.42 -5.60 29.13
N GLY A 36 14.73 -5.49 29.41
CA GLY A 36 15.45 -4.21 29.34
C GLY A 36 15.25 -3.47 28.02
N PHE A 37 15.25 -2.12 28.08
CA PHE A 37 14.99 -1.20 26.95
C PHE A 37 15.74 -1.56 25.64
N ALA A 38 16.96 -2.09 25.74
CA ALA A 38 17.75 -2.51 24.58
C ALA A 38 17.10 -3.65 23.78
N ALA A 39 16.51 -4.65 24.44
CA ALA A 39 15.85 -5.77 23.77
C ALA A 39 14.56 -5.33 23.06
N MET A 40 13.82 -4.40 23.67
CA MET A 40 12.65 -3.78 23.03
C MET A 40 13.05 -3.00 21.76
N LYS A 41 14.12 -2.20 21.84
CA LYS A 41 14.63 -1.43 20.70
C LYS A 41 15.05 -2.34 19.55
N GLU A 42 15.75 -3.44 19.84
CA GLU A 42 16.15 -4.42 18.84
C GLU A 42 14.94 -5.09 18.18
N SER A 43 13.91 -5.45 18.96
CA SER A 43 12.66 -6.03 18.46
C SER A 43 11.93 -5.07 17.50
N ASN A 44 11.78 -3.80 17.90
CA ASN A 44 11.18 -2.76 17.07
C ASN A 44 11.94 -2.59 15.74
N GLN A 45 13.28 -2.56 15.80
CA GLN A 45 14.12 -2.43 14.60
C GLN A 45 13.95 -3.61 13.64
N LYS A 46 13.89 -4.84 14.16
CA LYS A 46 13.62 -6.05 13.34
C LYS A 46 12.25 -5.98 12.69
N GLN A 47 11.23 -5.55 13.43
CA GLN A 47 9.87 -5.40 12.89
C GLN A 47 9.81 -4.32 11.81
N ILE A 48 10.46 -3.17 12.00
CA ILE A 48 10.59 -2.11 11.00
C ILE A 48 11.29 -2.61 9.74
N ALA A 49 12.38 -3.38 9.87
CA ALA A 49 13.10 -3.94 8.73
C ALA A 49 12.24 -4.94 7.95
N SER A 50 11.52 -5.82 8.66
CA SER A 50 10.58 -6.76 8.04
C SER A 50 9.47 -6.02 7.30
N LEU A 51 8.89 -4.99 7.91
CA LEU A 51 7.86 -4.13 7.34
C LEU A 51 8.32 -3.49 6.03
N ARG A 52 9.54 -2.93 6.00
CA ARG A 52 10.12 -2.35 4.79
C ARG A 52 10.24 -3.37 3.68
N ALA A 53 10.82 -4.53 3.96
CA ALA A 53 11.01 -5.58 2.96
C ALA A 53 9.67 -6.08 2.39
N SER A 54 8.66 -6.23 3.25
CA SER A 54 7.30 -6.59 2.82
C SER A 54 6.67 -5.52 1.92
N LEU A 55 6.82 -4.24 2.26
CA LEU A 55 6.29 -3.13 1.46
C LEU A 55 7.02 -3.01 0.12
N ASP A 56 8.35 -3.16 0.10
CA ASP A 56 9.15 -3.16 -1.13
C ASP A 56 8.80 -4.36 -2.03
N LYS A 57 8.41 -5.50 -1.44
CA LYS A 57 7.87 -6.64 -2.20
C LYS A 57 6.48 -6.31 -2.75
N TYR A 58 5.59 -5.76 -1.93
CA TYR A 58 4.23 -5.41 -2.33
C TYR A 58 4.21 -4.40 -3.49
N GLU A 59 5.07 -3.39 -3.44
CA GLU A 59 5.22 -2.40 -4.51
C GLU A 59 5.69 -3.06 -5.82
N ARG A 60 6.73 -3.90 -5.77
CA ARG A 60 7.22 -4.64 -6.95
C ARG A 60 6.17 -5.60 -7.52
N ASP A 61 5.47 -6.34 -6.67
CA ASP A 61 4.40 -7.24 -7.09
C ASP A 61 3.27 -6.44 -7.77
N GLY A 62 2.90 -5.27 -7.23
CA GLY A 62 1.93 -4.37 -7.83
C GLY A 62 2.36 -3.88 -9.22
N GLN A 63 3.62 -3.47 -9.38
CA GLN A 63 4.18 -3.06 -10.67
C GLN A 63 4.13 -4.19 -11.70
N MET A 64 4.52 -5.41 -11.30
CA MET A 64 4.45 -6.59 -12.17
C MET A 64 3.03 -6.87 -12.64
N ILE A 65 2.04 -6.76 -11.75
CA ILE A 65 0.64 -7.00 -12.13
C ILE A 65 0.12 -5.92 -13.08
N LEU A 66 0.46 -4.64 -12.87
CA LEU A 66 0.08 -3.59 -13.82
C LEU A 66 0.68 -3.85 -15.21
N HIS A 67 1.93 -4.29 -15.27
CA HIS A 67 2.58 -4.66 -16.52
C HIS A 67 1.87 -5.85 -17.18
N SER A 68 1.59 -6.93 -16.44
CA SER A 68 0.84 -8.09 -16.96
C SER A 68 -0.54 -7.71 -17.49
N LEU A 69 -1.25 -6.82 -16.80
CA LEU A 69 -2.53 -6.29 -17.26
C LEU A 69 -2.37 -5.48 -18.57
N ASP A 70 -1.37 -4.61 -18.66
CA ASP A 70 -1.11 -3.82 -19.88
C ASP A 70 -0.77 -4.73 -21.08
N THR A 71 0.05 -5.76 -20.87
CA THR A 71 0.37 -6.76 -21.90
C THR A 71 -0.89 -7.49 -22.36
N ALA A 72 -1.69 -8.01 -21.42
CA ALA A 72 -2.92 -8.73 -21.75
C ALA A 72 -3.93 -7.85 -22.51
N PHE A 73 -4.03 -6.57 -22.14
CA PHE A 73 -4.94 -5.62 -22.79
C PHE A 73 -4.42 -5.12 -24.14
N SER A 74 -3.11 -5.15 -24.36
CA SER A 74 -2.51 -4.79 -25.65
C SER A 74 -2.68 -5.90 -26.69
N GLU A 75 -2.85 -7.15 -26.26
CA GLU A 75 -3.00 -8.31 -27.13
C GLU A 75 -4.47 -8.61 -27.48
N HIS A 76 -5.43 -8.07 -26.72
CA HIS A 76 -6.83 -8.45 -26.78
C HIS A 76 -7.78 -7.27 -26.53
N GLU A 77 -8.92 -7.24 -27.22
CA GLU A 77 -9.96 -6.24 -26.96
C GLU A 77 -10.64 -6.47 -25.60
N LEU A 78 -10.83 -5.38 -24.85
CA LEU A 78 -11.54 -5.43 -23.57
C LEU A 78 -13.05 -5.57 -23.78
N SER A 79 -13.63 -6.63 -23.21
CA SER A 79 -15.08 -6.78 -23.12
C SER A 79 -15.65 -5.86 -22.03
N GLY A 80 -16.96 -5.59 -22.08
CA GLY A 80 -17.65 -4.86 -21.02
C GLY A 80 -17.54 -5.52 -19.64
N GLN A 81 -17.39 -6.85 -19.59
CA GLN A 81 -17.16 -7.59 -18.35
C GLN A 81 -15.76 -7.32 -17.78
N HIS A 82 -14.72 -7.28 -18.62
CA HIS A 82 -13.37 -6.93 -18.18
C HIS A 82 -13.31 -5.51 -17.59
N ILE A 83 -13.99 -4.56 -18.24
CA ILE A 83 -14.11 -3.18 -17.75
C ILE A 83 -14.83 -3.13 -16.40
N SER A 84 -15.93 -3.89 -16.24
CA SER A 84 -16.64 -3.98 -14.96
C SER A 84 -15.75 -4.56 -13.86
N SER A 85 -14.92 -5.57 -14.17
CA SER A 85 -13.98 -6.17 -13.23
C SER A 85 -12.89 -5.18 -12.80
N LEU A 86 -12.35 -4.39 -13.72
CA LEU A 86 -11.38 -3.33 -13.42
C LEU A 86 -11.96 -2.26 -12.49
N ASN A 87 -13.20 -1.83 -12.73
CA ASN A 87 -13.88 -0.87 -11.85
C ASN A 87 -14.03 -1.42 -10.43
N ARG A 88 -14.46 -2.68 -10.33
CA ARG A 88 -14.60 -3.34 -9.03
C ARG A 88 -13.25 -3.53 -8.33
N LEU A 89 -12.18 -3.78 -9.09
CA LEU A 89 -10.82 -3.85 -8.54
C LEU A 89 -10.43 -2.49 -7.93
N VAL A 90 -10.63 -1.38 -8.67
CA VAL A 90 -10.37 -0.02 -8.17
C VAL A 90 -11.14 0.26 -6.89
N GLU A 91 -12.45 -0.04 -6.86
CA GLU A 91 -13.28 0.17 -5.66
C GLU A 91 -12.76 -0.62 -4.45
N ILE A 92 -12.32 -1.87 -4.64
CA ILE A 92 -11.73 -2.69 -3.57
C ILE A 92 -10.42 -2.07 -3.06
N ILE A 93 -9.57 -1.59 -3.98
CA ILE A 93 -8.29 -0.96 -3.64
C ILE A 93 -8.52 0.33 -2.83
N GLU A 94 -9.49 1.15 -3.25
CA GLU A 94 -9.82 2.40 -2.55
C GLU A 94 -10.48 2.19 -1.19
N ASP A 95 -11.44 1.27 -1.07
CA ASP A 95 -12.03 0.91 0.22
C ASP A 95 -10.97 0.38 1.19
N ARG A 96 -9.96 -0.33 0.66
CA ARG A 96 -8.79 -0.73 1.45
C ARG A 96 -7.95 0.47 1.85
N ALA A 97 -7.61 1.39 0.94
CA ALA A 97 -6.87 2.60 1.28
C ALA A 97 -7.57 3.40 2.41
N ASP A 98 -8.89 3.56 2.34
CA ASP A 98 -9.68 4.25 3.36
C ASP A 98 -9.61 3.56 4.74
N LYS A 99 -9.70 2.22 4.77
CA LYS A 99 -9.50 1.43 6.00
C LYS A 99 -8.11 1.65 6.60
N TYR A 100 -7.09 1.67 5.76
CA TYR A 100 -5.71 1.91 6.20
C TYR A 100 -5.48 3.34 6.67
N VAL A 101 -6.10 4.35 6.05
CA VAL A 101 -6.09 5.74 6.52
C VAL A 101 -6.72 5.83 7.92
N ALA A 102 -7.83 5.13 8.16
CA ALA A 102 -8.46 5.08 9.48
C ALA A 102 -7.56 4.41 10.53
N LEU A 103 -6.90 3.30 10.17
CA LEU A 103 -5.92 2.63 11.02
C LEU A 103 -4.72 3.53 11.32
N TYR A 104 -4.16 4.20 10.32
CA TYR A 104 -3.06 5.15 10.47
C TYR A 104 -3.42 6.26 11.47
N ARG A 105 -4.59 6.90 11.34
CA ARG A 105 -5.05 7.95 12.25
C ARG A 105 -5.20 7.44 13.68
N LYS A 106 -5.73 6.22 13.85
CA LYS A 106 -5.84 5.57 15.16
C LYS A 106 -4.45 5.33 15.76
N SER A 107 -3.54 4.71 15.01
CA SER A 107 -2.15 4.45 15.43
C SER A 107 -1.41 5.74 15.79
N GLN A 108 -1.55 6.81 14.99
CA GLN A 108 -0.95 8.10 15.26
C GLN A 108 -1.40 8.68 16.62
N LYS A 109 -2.69 8.55 16.95
CA LYS A 109 -3.24 9.01 18.24
C LYS A 109 -2.70 8.17 19.41
N GLU A 110 -2.66 6.85 19.25
CA GLU A 110 -2.15 5.93 20.28
C GLU A 110 -0.66 6.18 20.57
N VAL A 111 0.14 6.30 19.50
CA VAL A 111 1.57 6.66 19.58
C VAL A 111 1.78 8.00 20.28
N SER A 112 1.03 9.03 19.90
CA SER A 112 1.17 10.36 20.52
C SER A 112 0.90 10.32 22.02
N THR A 113 -0.05 9.49 22.45
CA THR A 113 -0.38 9.30 23.87
C THR A 113 0.75 8.57 24.60
N LEU A 114 1.23 7.46 24.04
CA LEU A 114 2.36 6.68 24.58
C LEU A 114 3.64 7.52 24.74
N VAL A 115 4.00 8.31 23.72
CA VAL A 115 5.19 9.18 23.77
C VAL A 115 5.04 10.24 24.87
N LYS A 116 3.85 10.82 25.05
CA LYS A 116 3.58 11.79 26.13
C LYS A 116 3.71 11.14 27.50
N GLU A 117 3.18 9.94 27.69
CA GLU A 117 3.28 9.19 28.96
C GLU A 117 4.73 8.81 29.26
N CYS A 118 5.44 8.26 28.27
CA CYS A 118 6.86 7.92 28.37
C CYS A 118 7.71 9.15 28.74
N ARG A 119 7.43 10.33 28.15
CA ARG A 119 8.17 11.56 28.44
C ARG A 119 8.08 11.97 29.92
N ARG A 120 6.99 11.65 30.62
CA ARG A 120 6.84 11.93 32.05
C ARG A 120 7.74 11.07 32.93
N LEU A 121 8.12 9.89 32.45
CA LEU A 121 8.97 8.93 33.17
C LEU A 121 10.44 9.05 32.78
N SER A 122 10.73 9.16 31.47
CA SER A 122 12.08 9.29 30.93
C SER A 122 12.06 10.09 29.62
N PRO A 123 12.54 11.35 29.61
CA PRO A 123 12.60 12.17 28.40
C PRO A 123 13.45 11.55 27.28
N ALA A 124 14.55 10.86 27.65
CA ALA A 124 15.45 10.22 26.68
C ALA A 124 14.76 9.04 25.99
N HIS A 125 14.10 8.16 26.74
CA HIS A 125 13.38 7.01 26.16
C HIS A 125 12.18 7.46 25.31
N ALA A 126 11.53 8.57 25.67
CA ALA A 126 10.45 9.13 24.87
C ALA A 126 10.93 9.65 23.51
N SER A 127 12.16 10.15 23.44
CA SER A 127 12.77 10.59 22.17
C SER A 127 13.07 9.40 21.26
N ASP A 128 13.69 8.36 21.79
CA ASP A 128 13.99 7.12 21.05
C ASP A 128 12.70 6.44 20.55
N LEU A 129 11.70 6.32 21.43
CA LEU A 129 10.41 5.74 21.08
C LEU A 129 9.69 6.54 20.00
N LYS A 130 9.76 7.87 20.07
CA LYS A 130 9.19 8.73 19.03
C LYS A 130 9.87 8.49 17.68
N ALA A 131 11.20 8.37 17.64
CA ALA A 131 11.92 8.16 16.40
C ALA A 131 11.51 6.85 15.71
N ASP A 132 11.42 5.76 16.46
CA ASP A 132 10.95 4.46 15.94
C ASP A 132 9.51 4.56 15.41
N PHE A 133 8.62 5.23 16.14
CA PHE A 133 7.24 5.40 15.71
C PHE A 133 7.07 6.32 14.50
N ASP A 134 7.85 7.39 14.39
CA ASP A 134 7.84 8.26 13.21
C ASP A 134 8.22 7.45 11.96
N VAL A 135 9.16 6.50 12.07
CA VAL A 135 9.49 5.56 10.99
C VAL A 135 8.30 4.66 10.67
N VAL A 136 7.66 4.03 11.67
CA VAL A 136 6.51 3.15 11.44
C VAL A 136 5.34 3.90 10.80
N LEU A 137 5.01 5.10 11.31
CA LEU A 137 3.96 5.94 10.73
C LEU A 137 4.31 6.36 9.29
N GLY A 138 5.59 6.61 8.99
CA GLY A 138 6.06 6.82 7.62
C GLY A 138 5.81 5.61 6.71
N LEU A 139 6.02 4.39 7.22
CA LEU A 139 5.74 3.15 6.47
C LEU A 139 4.25 2.94 6.22
N TYR A 140 3.39 3.21 7.22
CA TYR A 140 1.93 3.19 7.01
C TYR A 140 1.48 4.18 5.94
N LYS A 141 2.04 5.40 5.95
CA LYS A 141 1.74 6.39 4.93
C LYS A 141 2.18 5.90 3.55
N ARG A 142 3.40 5.38 3.42
CA ARG A 142 3.91 4.81 2.16
C ARG A 142 3.05 3.65 1.67
N GLU A 143 2.57 2.78 2.56
CA GLU A 143 1.66 1.69 2.19
C GLU A 143 0.36 2.22 1.59
N ILE A 144 -0.26 3.23 2.21
CA ILE A 144 -1.45 3.90 1.66
C ILE A 144 -1.15 4.52 0.29
N ASP A 145 -0.01 5.21 0.16
CA ASP A 145 0.40 5.85 -1.09
C ASP A 145 0.57 4.81 -2.21
N VAL A 146 1.23 3.67 -1.92
CA VAL A 146 1.40 2.56 -2.89
C VAL A 146 0.06 1.95 -3.31
N ILE A 147 -0.87 1.75 -2.37
CA ILE A 147 -2.22 1.24 -2.68
C ILE A 147 -2.95 2.21 -3.62
N LEU A 148 -2.89 3.52 -3.35
CA LEU A 148 -3.54 4.54 -4.18
C LEU A 148 -2.90 4.66 -5.57
N ILE A 149 -1.56 4.62 -5.64
CA ILE A 149 -0.81 4.58 -6.90
C ILE A 149 -1.25 3.38 -7.75
N TYR A 150 -1.46 2.22 -7.13
CA TYR A 150 -1.94 1.04 -7.85
C TYR A 150 -3.37 1.23 -8.39
N ALA A 151 -4.29 1.82 -7.62
CA ALA A 151 -5.62 2.17 -8.11
C ALA A 151 -5.56 3.13 -9.31
N ASP A 152 -4.68 4.13 -9.27
CA ASP A 152 -4.46 5.05 -10.37
C ASP A 152 -3.83 4.37 -11.59
N GLY A 153 -2.92 3.42 -11.38
CA GLY A 153 -2.38 2.56 -12.44
C GLY A 153 -3.48 1.77 -13.17
N VAL A 154 -4.37 1.12 -12.42
CA VAL A 154 -5.51 0.38 -12.99
C VAL A 154 -6.44 1.31 -13.78
N ARG A 155 -6.72 2.51 -13.25
CA ARG A 155 -7.51 3.52 -13.98
C ARG A 155 -6.83 3.93 -15.27
N PHE A 156 -5.52 4.21 -15.23
CA PHE A 156 -4.76 4.58 -16.40
C PHE A 156 -4.84 3.49 -17.49
N LEU A 157 -4.62 2.23 -17.12
CA LEU A 157 -4.76 1.10 -18.05
C LEU A 157 -6.15 1.03 -18.67
N ARG A 158 -7.21 1.24 -17.86
CA ARG A 158 -8.57 1.34 -18.38
C ARG A 158 -8.69 2.49 -19.39
N GLY A 159 -8.22 3.68 -19.06
CA GLY A 159 -8.32 4.86 -19.94
C GLY A 159 -7.50 4.72 -21.24
N LYS A 160 -6.39 3.99 -21.20
CA LYS A 160 -5.55 3.67 -22.35
C LYS A 160 -6.25 2.72 -23.33
N HIS A 161 -6.94 1.70 -22.80
CA HIS A 161 -7.49 0.60 -23.60
C HIS A 161 -9.02 0.64 -23.79
N ASP A 162 -9.74 1.50 -23.08
CA ASP A 162 -11.17 1.81 -23.30
C ASP A 162 -11.33 3.26 -23.83
N PRO A 163 -11.45 3.45 -25.16
CA PRO A 163 -11.55 4.77 -25.77
C PRO A 163 -12.87 5.51 -25.47
N THR A 164 -13.87 4.82 -24.92
CA THR A 164 -15.16 5.43 -24.56
C THR A 164 -15.13 6.13 -23.19
N ASN A 165 -14.08 5.88 -22.40
CA ASN A 165 -13.97 6.34 -21.03
C ASN A 165 -12.65 7.09 -20.81
N LYS A 166 -12.60 8.36 -21.23
CA LYS A 166 -11.47 9.27 -20.92
C LYS A 166 -11.40 9.46 -19.41
N VAL A 167 -10.42 8.81 -18.77
CA VAL A 167 -10.22 8.89 -17.32
C VAL A 167 -9.92 10.32 -16.90
N ILE A 168 -10.76 10.86 -16.01
CA ILE A 168 -10.40 12.00 -15.17
C ILE A 168 -9.69 11.40 -13.95
N ALA A 169 -8.37 11.44 -13.95
CA ALA A 169 -7.58 11.00 -12.81
C ALA A 169 -7.96 11.87 -11.59
N LYS A 170 -8.44 11.26 -10.51
CA LYS A 170 -8.55 11.95 -9.21
C LYS A 170 -7.19 11.86 -8.50
N THR A 171 -6.17 12.49 -9.05
CA THR A 171 -4.82 12.45 -8.45
C THR A 171 -4.65 13.63 -7.50
N ASN A 172 -4.14 13.36 -6.29
CA ASN A 172 -3.72 14.40 -5.35
C ASN A 172 -2.35 15.01 -5.73
N SER A 173 -1.66 14.43 -6.73
CA SER A 173 -0.47 14.98 -7.40
C SER A 173 -0.30 14.27 -8.76
N PRO A 174 -0.72 14.88 -9.88
CA PRO A 174 -0.58 14.30 -11.22
C PRO A 174 0.88 13.95 -11.59
N GLN A 175 1.86 14.66 -11.03
CA GLN A 175 3.28 14.45 -11.32
C GLN A 175 3.77 13.08 -10.82
N ASP A 176 3.39 12.66 -9.60
CA ASP A 176 3.88 11.41 -9.03
C ASP A 176 3.25 10.20 -9.74
N THR A 177 1.98 10.32 -10.13
CA THR A 177 1.29 9.32 -10.94
C THR A 177 1.91 9.23 -12.34
N VAL A 178 2.18 10.36 -13.00
CA VAL A 178 2.79 10.36 -14.34
C VAL A 178 4.20 9.79 -14.31
N SER A 179 5.06 10.20 -13.38
CA SER A 179 6.43 9.66 -13.29
C SER A 179 6.47 8.18 -12.90
N PHE A 180 5.56 7.72 -12.05
CA PHE A 180 5.40 6.28 -11.77
C PHE A 180 4.91 5.51 -13.00
N LEU A 181 3.95 6.05 -13.75
CA LEU A 181 3.44 5.46 -14.98
C LEU A 181 4.49 5.45 -16.10
N GLU A 182 5.28 6.51 -16.25
CA GLU A 182 6.39 6.60 -17.20
C GLU A 182 7.47 5.56 -16.85
N ALA A 183 7.83 5.43 -15.57
CA ALA A 183 8.77 4.40 -15.10
C ALA A 183 8.26 2.95 -15.23
N LEU A 184 6.96 2.76 -15.44
CA LEU A 184 6.35 1.45 -15.71
C LEU A 184 6.33 1.08 -17.21
N MET A 185 6.53 2.06 -18.09
CA MET A 185 6.45 1.90 -19.56
C MET A 185 7.83 1.88 -20.25
N ASP A 186 8.90 2.28 -19.54
CA ASP A 186 10.31 2.15 -19.95
C ASP A 186 10.91 0.81 -19.49
#